data_AF-A0ABC8JAH4-F1
#
_entry.id   AF-A0ABC8JAH4-F1
#
_cell.length_a   1.000
_cell.length_b   1.000
_cell.length_c   1.000
_cell.angle_alpha   90.00
_cell.angle_beta   90.00
_cell.angle_gamma   90.00
#
_symmetry.space_group_name_H-M   'P 1'
#
loop_
_entity.id
_entity.type
_entity.pdbx_description
1 polymer ?
#
loop_
_entity_poly.entity_id
_entity_poly.type
_entity_poly.pdbx_seq_one_letter_code
_entity_poly.pdbx_strand_id
1 'polypeptide(L)'
;MAAEKLRDLSQPIDVAVLDATVAAFFVTGSKEERAAADQILRDLQANPDMWLQVVHILQNTKSMDTKFFALQVLEGVIKYRWNALPVEQRDGMKNYISEVIVQLSGNEASFRSERLYVNKLNVILVQIVKHDWPAKWTSFIPDLVAAAKTSETICENCMIILKLLSEEVFDFSRGEMTQQKIKELKQSLNRHFKLIHELCLYVLSASQRQDLIRATLSALHAYLSWIPLGYIFESPLLETLLKFFPVPAYRNLTLQCLTEVAALNFGDFYNVQYVKMYTIFIGQLQAILPPSTNIPDAYSNGSDEEQAFIQNLALFFTSFFKFHIRVLESTPEIVALLLSGLEYLINISYVDDTEVFKVCLDYWNSLVLELFEAHHHSNNPAANANMMGLQIPFMPGMVDGLGSQVMQRRQLYSNPMSKLRGLMINRMAKPEEVLIVEDENGNIVRETMKDNDVLVQYKIMRETLIYLSHLDHDDTEKQPGGAGVL
;
A
#
# COMPACT_ATOMS: atom_id res chain seq x y z
N MET A 1 15.49 -43.20 12.76
CA MET A 1 14.77 -44.49 12.60
C MET A 1 13.24 -44.36 12.61
N ALA A 2 12.63 -43.61 13.54
CA ALA A 2 11.17 -43.40 13.51
C ALA A 2 10.71 -42.46 12.39
N ALA A 3 11.38 -41.31 12.21
CA ALA A 3 11.04 -40.32 11.17
C ALA A 3 11.20 -40.86 9.73
N GLU A 4 12.08 -41.84 9.51
CA GLU A 4 12.22 -42.51 8.20
C GLU A 4 10.94 -43.24 7.78
N LYS A 5 10.12 -43.70 8.74
CA LYS A 5 8.84 -44.34 8.45
C LYS A 5 7.82 -43.37 7.84
N LEU A 6 8.01 -42.05 8.02
CA LEU A 6 7.14 -41.05 7.41
C LEU A 6 7.17 -41.11 5.88
N ARG A 7 8.26 -41.61 5.28
CA ARG A 7 8.42 -41.74 3.83
C ARG A 7 7.50 -42.78 3.20
N ASP A 8 6.97 -43.73 3.99
CA ASP A 8 6.03 -44.74 3.53
C ASP A 8 4.59 -44.23 3.65
N LEU A 9 4.03 -43.79 2.53
CA LEU A 9 2.64 -43.29 2.45
C LEU A 9 1.62 -44.37 2.11
N SER A 10 2.01 -45.66 2.08
CA SER A 10 1.07 -46.78 1.89
C SER A 10 0.12 -46.97 3.08
N GLN A 11 0.47 -46.39 4.23
CA GLN A 11 -0.32 -46.34 5.46
C GLN A 11 -0.57 -44.88 5.86
N PRO A 12 -1.60 -44.61 6.68
CA PRO A 12 -1.79 -43.29 7.27
C PRO A 12 -0.53 -42.83 8.02
N ILE A 13 -0.08 -41.61 7.76
CA ILE A 13 1.13 -41.09 8.39
C ILE A 13 0.97 -40.99 9.91
N ASP A 14 2.02 -41.33 10.66
CA ASP A 14 2.06 -41.15 12.11
C ASP A 14 2.25 -39.66 12.43
N VAL A 15 1.15 -39.02 12.84
CA VAL A 15 1.09 -37.57 13.08
C VAL A 15 1.95 -37.15 14.28
N ALA A 16 2.12 -38.01 15.28
CA ALA A 16 2.98 -37.70 16.42
C ALA A 16 4.46 -37.67 16.02
N VAL A 17 4.87 -38.60 15.14
CA VAL A 17 6.22 -38.61 14.58
C VAL A 17 6.44 -37.43 13.63
N LEU A 18 5.43 -37.06 12.84
CA LEU A 18 5.49 -35.85 12.00
C LEU A 18 5.63 -34.59 12.86
N ASP A 19 4.83 -34.44 13.91
CA ASP A 19 4.91 -33.30 14.85
C ASP A 19 6.30 -33.18 15.47
N ALA A 20 6.89 -34.30 15.91
CA ALA A 20 8.25 -34.33 16.44
C ALA A 20 9.30 -33.94 15.38
N THR A 21 9.10 -34.37 14.12
CA THR A 21 10.02 -34.05 13.01
C THR A 21 9.94 -32.57 12.63
N VAL A 22 8.75 -31.99 12.57
CA VAL A 22 8.54 -30.56 12.31
C VAL A 22 9.11 -29.72 13.46
N ALA A 23 8.85 -30.11 14.71
CA ALA A 23 9.45 -29.45 15.87
C ALA A 23 10.98 -29.53 15.86
N ALA A 24 11.55 -30.64 15.40
CA ALA A 24 13.00 -30.79 15.28
C ALA A 24 13.61 -29.79 14.29
N PHE A 25 12.88 -29.43 13.22
CA PHE A 25 13.32 -28.41 12.27
C PHE A 25 13.32 -26.99 12.86
N PHE A 26 12.29 -26.61 13.63
CA PHE A 26 12.14 -25.26 14.16
C PHE A 26 12.82 -24.99 15.50
N VAL A 27 12.85 -25.99 16.41
CA VAL A 27 13.15 -25.78 17.83
C VAL A 27 14.51 -26.35 18.27
N THR A 28 15.15 -27.22 17.50
CA THR A 28 16.39 -27.88 17.96
C THR A 28 17.61 -26.96 17.92
N GLY A 29 18.54 -27.17 18.86
CA GLY A 29 19.88 -26.55 18.87
C GLY A 29 20.93 -27.30 18.04
N SER A 30 20.66 -28.54 17.63
CA SER A 30 21.60 -29.36 16.83
C SER A 30 21.43 -29.10 15.33
N LYS A 31 22.52 -28.68 14.67
CA LYS A 31 22.54 -28.49 13.20
C LYS A 31 22.27 -29.78 12.44
N GLU A 32 22.72 -30.91 12.97
CA GLU A 32 22.60 -32.23 12.32
C GLU A 32 21.16 -32.74 12.36
N GLU A 33 20.49 -32.62 13.52
CA GLU A 33 19.07 -33.00 13.66
C GLU A 33 18.17 -32.12 12.81
N ARG A 34 18.45 -30.81 12.76
CA ARG A 34 17.72 -29.87 11.90
C ARG A 34 17.88 -30.21 10.42
N ALA A 35 19.10 -30.54 9.97
CA ALA A 35 19.35 -30.92 8.58
C ALA A 35 18.66 -32.25 8.21
N ALA A 36 18.68 -33.24 9.11
CA ALA A 36 17.98 -34.50 8.90
C ALA A 36 16.45 -34.31 8.83
N ALA A 37 15.89 -33.48 9.71
CA ALA A 37 14.47 -33.12 9.68
C ALA A 37 14.09 -32.37 8.40
N ASP A 38 14.88 -31.37 7.97
CA ASP A 38 14.65 -30.64 6.71
C ASP A 38 14.62 -31.59 5.51
N GLN A 39 15.57 -32.53 5.43
CA GLN A 39 15.61 -33.50 4.34
C GLN A 39 14.34 -34.37 4.29
N ILE A 40 13.88 -34.87 5.43
CA ILE A 40 12.65 -35.68 5.50
C ILE A 40 11.44 -34.84 5.08
N LEU A 41 11.31 -33.61 5.56
CA LEU A 41 10.20 -32.73 5.21
C LEU A 41 10.20 -32.37 3.73
N ARG A 42 11.37 -32.13 3.13
CA ARG A 42 11.52 -31.93 1.67
C ARG A 42 11.12 -33.17 0.88
N ASP A 43 11.53 -34.35 1.32
CA ASP A 43 11.19 -35.61 0.65
C ASP A 43 9.67 -35.87 0.70
N LEU A 44 9.02 -35.54 1.83
CA LEU A 44 7.56 -35.58 1.95
C LEU A 44 6.88 -34.56 1.04
N GLN A 45 7.36 -33.32 0.98
CA GLN A 45 6.79 -32.30 0.09
C GLN A 45 6.94 -32.64 -1.39
N ALA A 46 8.03 -33.30 -1.77
CA ALA A 46 8.27 -33.76 -3.13
C ALA A 46 7.43 -34.99 -3.51
N ASN A 47 6.90 -35.74 -2.53
CA ASN A 47 6.13 -36.94 -2.79
C ASN A 47 4.77 -36.59 -3.45
N PRO A 48 4.44 -37.19 -4.61
CA PRO A 48 3.23 -36.84 -5.35
C PRO A 48 1.94 -37.14 -4.61
N ASP A 49 1.95 -38.03 -3.62
CA ASP A 49 0.79 -38.55 -2.89
C ASP A 49 0.66 -37.96 -1.47
N MET A 50 1.60 -37.13 -1.03
CA MET A 50 1.60 -36.54 0.32
C MET A 50 0.31 -35.74 0.62
N TRP A 51 -0.28 -35.13 -0.40
CA TRP A 51 -1.51 -34.38 -0.26
C TRP A 51 -2.72 -35.25 0.16
N LEU A 52 -2.71 -36.55 -0.13
CA LEU A 52 -3.75 -37.49 0.31
C LEU A 52 -3.78 -37.64 1.84
N GLN A 53 -2.64 -37.37 2.49
CA GLN A 53 -2.50 -37.45 3.95
C GLN A 53 -2.86 -36.14 4.65
N VAL A 54 -3.02 -35.03 3.92
CA VAL A 54 -3.19 -33.69 4.51
C VAL A 54 -4.43 -33.61 5.41
N VAL A 55 -5.57 -34.15 4.97
CA VAL A 55 -6.80 -34.14 5.78
C VAL A 55 -6.59 -34.92 7.09
N HIS A 56 -5.98 -36.10 7.02
CA HIS A 56 -5.65 -36.91 8.20
C HIS A 56 -4.70 -36.16 9.14
N ILE A 57 -3.67 -35.49 8.62
CA ILE A 57 -2.74 -34.69 9.42
C ILE A 57 -3.48 -33.56 10.14
N LEU A 58 -4.25 -32.75 9.41
CA LEU A 58 -4.95 -31.59 9.95
C LEU A 58 -6.01 -31.94 10.99
N GLN A 59 -6.62 -33.13 10.91
CA GLN A 59 -7.59 -33.62 11.90
C GLN A 59 -6.93 -34.09 13.21
N ASN A 60 -5.67 -34.53 13.16
CA ASN A 60 -5.03 -35.21 14.29
C ASN A 60 -3.88 -34.40 14.92
N THR A 61 -3.31 -33.41 14.22
CA THR A 61 -2.24 -32.57 14.77
C THR A 61 -2.80 -31.43 15.63
N LYS A 62 -2.08 -31.11 16.71
CA LYS A 62 -2.27 -29.87 17.49
C LYS A 62 -1.16 -28.84 17.23
N SER A 63 -0.12 -29.23 16.50
CA SER A 63 1.03 -28.37 16.21
C SER A 63 0.69 -27.38 15.10
N MET A 64 0.84 -26.08 15.39
CA MET A 64 0.65 -25.04 14.38
C MET A 64 1.62 -25.23 13.21
N ASP A 65 2.89 -25.52 13.49
CA ASP A 65 3.91 -25.72 12.45
C ASP A 65 3.57 -26.90 11.52
N THR A 66 3.02 -27.98 12.08
CA THR A 66 2.58 -29.15 11.29
C THR A 66 1.34 -28.83 10.46
N LYS A 67 0.39 -28.05 11.01
CA LYS A 67 -0.76 -27.54 10.22
C LYS A 67 -0.26 -26.73 9.03
N PHE A 68 0.71 -25.82 9.24
CA PHE A 68 1.31 -25.01 8.19
C PHE A 68 2.03 -25.84 7.13
N PHE A 69 2.81 -26.84 7.56
CA PHE A 69 3.46 -27.78 6.65
C PHE A 69 2.45 -28.52 5.77
N ALA A 70 1.37 -29.05 6.37
CA ALA A 70 0.32 -29.76 5.63
C ALA A 70 -0.41 -28.85 4.64
N LEU A 71 -0.72 -27.61 5.03
CA LEU A 71 -1.33 -26.63 4.13
C LEU A 71 -0.37 -26.18 3.02
N GLN A 72 0.95 -26.14 3.26
CA GLN A 72 1.94 -25.85 2.22
C GLN A 72 2.02 -26.95 1.16
N VAL A 73 1.95 -28.23 1.57
CA VAL A 73 1.81 -29.37 0.64
C VAL A 73 0.56 -29.20 -0.23
N LEU A 74 -0.57 -28.89 0.41
CA LEU A 74 -1.84 -28.69 -0.28
C LEU A 74 -1.79 -27.51 -1.26
N GLU A 75 -1.17 -26.41 -0.87
CA GLU A 75 -0.97 -25.23 -1.72
C GLU A 75 -0.21 -25.58 -3.00
N GLY A 76 0.87 -26.36 -2.90
CA GLY A 76 1.64 -26.80 -4.06
C GLY A 76 0.80 -27.66 -5.02
N VAL A 77 -0.04 -28.54 -4.49
CA VAL A 77 -0.95 -29.34 -5.32
C VAL A 77 -2.00 -28.47 -6.01
N ILE A 78 -2.58 -27.50 -5.31
CA ILE A 78 -3.54 -26.56 -5.90
C ILE A 78 -2.86 -25.75 -7.02
N LYS A 79 -1.72 -25.13 -6.75
CA LYS A 79 -1.03 -24.29 -7.74
C LYS A 79 -0.64 -25.04 -9.02
N TYR A 80 -0.08 -26.24 -8.89
CA TYR A 80 0.59 -26.90 -10.02
C TYR A 80 -0.18 -28.10 -10.60
N ARG A 81 -1.06 -28.73 -9.82
CA ARG A 81 -1.71 -30.00 -10.21
C ARG A 81 -3.24 -29.98 -10.13
N TRP A 82 -3.88 -28.87 -9.73
CA TRP A 82 -5.34 -28.82 -9.51
C TRP A 82 -6.16 -29.34 -10.68
N ASN A 83 -5.87 -28.90 -11.91
CA ASN A 83 -6.63 -29.30 -13.08
C ASN A 83 -6.41 -30.75 -13.52
N ALA A 84 -5.35 -31.41 -13.03
CA ALA A 84 -5.08 -32.82 -13.27
C ALA A 84 -5.84 -33.75 -12.31
N LEU A 85 -6.36 -33.22 -11.20
CA LEU A 85 -7.07 -34.01 -10.21
C LEU A 85 -8.52 -34.34 -10.67
N PRO A 86 -9.01 -35.54 -10.34
CA PRO A 86 -10.42 -35.90 -10.41
C PRO A 86 -11.32 -34.84 -9.75
N VAL A 87 -12.51 -34.62 -10.32
CA VAL A 87 -13.49 -33.64 -9.81
C VAL A 87 -13.87 -33.96 -8.36
N GLU A 88 -14.10 -35.22 -8.01
CA GLU A 88 -14.44 -35.64 -6.65
C GLU A 88 -13.38 -35.27 -5.62
N GLN A 89 -12.09 -35.39 -5.97
CA GLN A 89 -10.98 -35.02 -5.08
C GLN A 89 -10.89 -33.50 -4.91
N ARG A 90 -11.10 -32.74 -5.99
CA ARG A 90 -11.18 -31.27 -5.91
C ARG A 90 -12.33 -30.80 -5.03
N ASP A 91 -13.51 -31.36 -5.24
CA ASP A 91 -14.71 -31.02 -4.45
C ASP A 91 -14.54 -31.44 -2.98
N GLY A 92 -13.94 -32.60 -2.71
CA GLY A 92 -13.60 -33.04 -1.37
C GLY A 92 -12.68 -32.06 -0.63
N MET A 93 -11.58 -31.62 -1.27
CA MET A 93 -10.67 -30.64 -0.68
C MET A 93 -11.34 -29.27 -0.49
N LYS A 94 -12.10 -28.81 -1.48
CA LYS A 94 -12.87 -27.56 -1.43
C LYS A 94 -13.84 -27.54 -0.26
N ASN A 95 -14.62 -28.62 -0.09
CA ASN A 95 -15.60 -28.75 0.98
C ASN A 95 -14.91 -28.82 2.34
N TYR A 96 -13.84 -29.62 2.47
CA TYR A 96 -13.09 -29.73 3.71
C TYR A 96 -12.52 -28.38 4.18
N ILE A 97 -11.81 -27.66 3.30
CA ILE A 97 -11.23 -26.35 3.65
C ILE A 97 -12.32 -25.35 4.03
N SER A 98 -13.43 -25.32 3.29
CA SER A 98 -14.56 -24.45 3.58
C SER A 98 -15.21 -24.78 4.94
N GLU A 99 -15.40 -26.06 5.24
CA GLU A 99 -15.99 -26.53 6.49
C GLU A 99 -15.11 -26.18 7.70
N VAL A 100 -13.79 -26.39 7.60
CA VAL A 100 -12.85 -26.02 8.67
C VAL A 100 -12.85 -24.51 8.89
N ILE A 101 -12.88 -23.70 7.83
CA ILE A 101 -12.97 -22.24 7.96
C ILE A 101 -14.26 -21.83 8.67
N VAL A 102 -15.42 -22.39 8.28
CA VAL A 102 -16.71 -22.08 8.91
C VAL A 102 -16.70 -22.52 10.38
N GLN A 103 -16.18 -23.70 10.70
CA GLN A 103 -16.08 -24.19 12.06
C GLN A 103 -15.23 -23.26 12.94
N LEU A 104 -14.05 -22.86 12.47
CA LEU A 104 -13.13 -22.02 13.23
C LEU A 104 -13.61 -20.56 13.36
N SER A 105 -14.29 -20.03 12.33
CA SER A 105 -14.82 -18.66 12.33
C SER A 105 -16.20 -18.53 12.97
N GLY A 106 -16.94 -19.64 13.14
CA GLY A 106 -18.24 -19.67 13.79
C GLY A 106 -18.21 -19.47 15.32
N ASN A 107 -17.04 -19.63 15.95
CA ASN A 107 -16.83 -19.43 17.38
C ASN A 107 -15.72 -18.39 17.61
N GLU A 108 -16.03 -17.33 18.36
CA GLU A 108 -15.08 -16.24 18.61
C GLU A 108 -13.80 -16.70 19.32
N ALA A 109 -13.90 -17.53 20.36
CA ALA A 109 -12.72 -18.00 21.10
C ALA A 109 -11.77 -18.79 20.16
N SER A 110 -12.34 -19.69 19.35
CA SER A 110 -11.58 -20.46 18.34
C SER A 110 -10.97 -19.54 17.29
N PHE A 111 -11.75 -18.59 16.75
CA PHE A 111 -11.30 -17.68 15.71
C PHE A 111 -10.12 -16.80 16.17
N ARG A 112 -10.13 -16.39 17.45
CA ARG A 112 -9.04 -15.63 18.06
C ARG A 112 -7.83 -16.51 18.37
N SER A 113 -8.01 -17.71 18.96
CA SER A 113 -6.89 -18.58 19.32
C SER A 113 -6.18 -19.20 18.12
N GLU A 114 -6.90 -19.47 17.03
CA GLU A 114 -6.39 -20.12 15.83
C GLU A 114 -6.20 -19.14 14.66
N ARG A 115 -6.07 -17.83 14.94
CA ARG A 115 -6.03 -16.76 13.92
C ARG A 115 -5.02 -17.01 12.79
N LEU A 116 -3.81 -17.47 13.14
CA LEU A 116 -2.78 -17.77 12.14
C LEU A 116 -3.18 -18.94 11.23
N TYR A 117 -3.79 -19.98 11.79
CA TYR A 117 -4.26 -21.13 11.03
C TYR A 117 -5.42 -20.74 10.10
N VAL A 118 -6.40 -19.98 10.60
CA VAL A 118 -7.52 -19.47 9.79
C VAL A 118 -7.02 -18.59 8.63
N ASN A 119 -6.06 -17.70 8.90
CA ASN A 119 -5.45 -16.89 7.84
C ASN A 119 -4.79 -17.76 6.76
N LYS A 120 -4.05 -18.81 7.15
CA LYS A 120 -3.45 -19.72 6.16
C LYS A 120 -4.52 -20.50 5.39
N LEU A 121 -5.58 -20.96 6.04
CA LEU A 121 -6.72 -21.61 5.37
C LEU A 121 -7.41 -20.67 4.37
N ASN A 122 -7.58 -19.39 4.69
CA ASN A 122 -8.13 -18.40 3.77
C ASN A 122 -7.26 -18.26 2.51
N VAL A 123 -5.93 -18.25 2.65
CA VAL A 123 -5.00 -18.25 1.50
C VAL A 123 -5.21 -19.49 0.63
N ILE A 124 -5.32 -20.67 1.25
CA ILE A 124 -5.58 -21.93 0.53
C ILE A 124 -6.93 -21.86 -0.21
N LEU A 125 -7.99 -21.38 0.44
CA LEU A 125 -9.30 -21.20 -0.17
C LEU A 125 -9.21 -20.26 -1.39
N VAL A 126 -8.49 -19.13 -1.28
CA VAL A 126 -8.31 -18.21 -2.40
C VAL A 126 -7.53 -18.85 -3.54
N GLN A 127 -6.51 -19.69 -3.27
CA GLN A 127 -5.85 -20.46 -4.33
C GLN A 127 -6.83 -21.39 -5.06
N ILE A 128 -7.74 -22.08 -4.35
CA ILE A 128 -8.78 -22.90 -4.98
C ILE A 128 -9.71 -22.04 -5.84
N VAL A 129 -10.17 -20.90 -5.30
CA VAL A 129 -11.07 -19.96 -5.97
C VAL A 129 -10.44 -19.44 -7.27
N LYS A 130 -9.14 -19.12 -7.29
CA LYS A 130 -8.44 -18.70 -8.53
C LYS A 130 -8.56 -19.72 -9.65
N HIS A 131 -8.60 -21.02 -9.35
CA HIS A 131 -8.77 -22.06 -10.37
C HIS A 131 -10.23 -22.21 -10.81
N ASP A 132 -11.15 -22.31 -9.86
CA ASP A 132 -12.52 -22.76 -10.15
C ASP A 132 -13.54 -21.62 -10.32
N TRP A 133 -13.34 -20.48 -9.67
CA TRP A 133 -14.14 -19.28 -9.91
C TRP A 133 -13.60 -18.52 -11.15
N PRO A 134 -14.45 -17.93 -12.00
CA PRO A 134 -15.92 -17.83 -11.88
C PRO A 134 -16.71 -18.99 -12.52
N ALA A 135 -16.10 -19.79 -13.38
CA ALA A 135 -16.84 -20.70 -14.28
C ALA A 135 -17.41 -21.95 -13.60
N LYS A 136 -16.67 -22.57 -12.67
CA LYS A 136 -17.05 -23.83 -12.00
C LYS A 136 -17.67 -23.60 -10.62
N TRP A 137 -17.43 -22.43 -10.01
CA TRP A 137 -17.95 -22.08 -8.69
C TRP A 137 -18.70 -20.74 -8.71
N THR A 138 -19.75 -20.66 -9.51
CA THR A 138 -20.48 -19.41 -9.80
C THR A 138 -21.08 -18.74 -8.56
N SER A 139 -21.48 -19.52 -7.55
CA SER A 139 -22.12 -19.03 -6.32
C SER A 139 -21.15 -18.54 -5.24
N PHE A 140 -19.83 -18.67 -5.42
CA PHE A 140 -18.84 -18.38 -4.38
C PHE A 140 -19.04 -17.01 -3.69
N ILE A 141 -19.09 -15.91 -4.45
CA ILE A 141 -19.27 -14.56 -3.88
C ILE A 141 -20.66 -14.39 -3.25
N PRO A 142 -21.77 -14.73 -3.92
CA PRO A 142 -23.10 -14.71 -3.29
C PRO A 142 -23.18 -15.50 -1.97
N ASP A 143 -22.64 -16.71 -1.94
CA ASP A 143 -22.68 -17.59 -0.76
C ASP A 143 -21.81 -17.02 0.37
N LEU A 144 -20.62 -16.47 0.04
CA LEU A 144 -19.74 -15.83 1.02
C LEU A 144 -20.39 -14.60 1.65
N VAL A 145 -21.05 -13.75 0.84
CA VAL A 145 -21.79 -12.57 1.33
C VAL A 145 -23.02 -12.99 2.16
N ALA A 146 -23.68 -14.09 1.80
CA ALA A 146 -24.79 -14.63 2.58
C ALA A 146 -24.31 -15.16 3.94
N ALA A 147 -23.20 -15.91 3.97
CA ALA A 147 -22.59 -16.41 5.19
C ALA A 147 -22.14 -15.29 6.13
N ALA A 148 -21.57 -14.20 5.58
CA ALA A 148 -21.15 -13.02 6.35
C ALA A 148 -22.29 -12.39 7.17
N LYS A 149 -23.55 -12.56 6.76
CA LYS A 149 -24.71 -12.02 7.47
C LYS A 149 -25.16 -12.86 8.68
N THR A 150 -24.59 -14.05 8.87
CA THR A 150 -25.02 -15.00 9.91
C THR A 150 -24.29 -14.81 11.25
N SER A 151 -23.07 -14.28 11.22
CA SER A 151 -22.25 -13.99 12.40
C SER A 151 -21.21 -12.92 12.08
N GLU A 152 -20.95 -12.01 13.02
CA GLU A 152 -19.93 -10.97 12.82
C GLU A 152 -18.50 -11.54 12.75
N THR A 153 -18.20 -12.67 13.40
CA THR A 153 -16.88 -13.32 13.29
C THR A 153 -16.69 -13.97 11.91
N ILE A 154 -17.76 -14.58 11.38
CA ILE A 154 -17.77 -15.09 10.01
C ILE A 154 -17.63 -13.92 9.04
N CYS A 155 -18.35 -12.83 9.26
CA CYS A 155 -18.24 -11.60 8.47
C CYS A 155 -16.80 -11.07 8.44
N GLU A 156 -16.13 -11.03 9.60
CA GLU A 156 -14.74 -10.58 9.71
C GLU A 156 -13.84 -11.44 8.84
N ASN A 157 -14.01 -12.76 8.89
CA ASN A 157 -13.25 -13.68 8.05
C ASN A 157 -13.59 -13.57 6.55
N CYS A 158 -14.87 -13.36 6.20
CA CYS A 158 -15.30 -13.11 4.83
C CYS A 158 -14.64 -11.85 4.25
N MET A 159 -14.50 -10.77 5.05
CA MET A 159 -13.78 -9.55 4.63
C MET A 159 -12.31 -9.84 4.33
N ILE A 160 -11.66 -10.69 5.13
CA ILE A 160 -10.27 -11.13 4.90
C ILE A 160 -10.17 -11.94 3.60
N ILE A 161 -11.08 -12.88 3.36
CA ILE A 161 -11.10 -13.70 2.14
C ILE A 161 -11.32 -12.82 0.89
N LEU A 162 -12.27 -11.89 0.95
CA LEU A 162 -12.56 -10.98 -0.17
C LEU A 162 -11.38 -10.04 -0.46
N LYS A 163 -10.70 -9.55 0.58
CA LYS A 163 -9.45 -8.77 0.45
C LYS A 163 -8.38 -9.59 -0.26
N LEU A 164 -8.07 -10.79 0.23
CA LEU A 164 -7.04 -11.67 -0.35
C LEU A 164 -7.36 -12.00 -1.82
N LEU A 165 -8.64 -12.25 -2.14
CA LEU A 165 -9.06 -12.47 -3.52
C LEU A 165 -8.83 -11.24 -4.40
N SER A 166 -9.10 -10.04 -3.90
CA SER A 166 -8.82 -8.79 -4.61
C SER A 166 -7.34 -8.63 -4.90
N GLU A 167 -6.48 -8.78 -3.88
CA GLU A 167 -5.03 -8.65 -4.01
C GLU A 167 -4.45 -9.68 -5.01
N GLU A 168 -4.89 -10.94 -4.95
CA GLU A 168 -4.44 -11.98 -5.88
C GLU A 168 -4.87 -11.72 -7.33
N VAL A 169 -5.99 -11.04 -7.56
CA VAL A 169 -6.52 -10.75 -8.90
C VAL A 169 -5.97 -9.44 -9.47
N PHE A 170 -5.83 -8.41 -8.65
CA PHE A 170 -5.48 -7.06 -9.11
C PHE A 170 -4.00 -6.72 -8.94
N ASP A 171 -3.36 -7.21 -7.87
CA ASP A 171 -2.00 -6.81 -7.49
C ASP A 171 -0.96 -7.90 -7.85
N PHE A 172 -1.24 -9.16 -7.50
CA PHE A 172 -0.29 -10.27 -7.64
C PHE A 172 -0.54 -11.19 -8.85
N SER A 173 -1.47 -10.82 -9.74
CA SER A 173 -1.86 -11.69 -10.86
C SER A 173 -0.83 -11.76 -12.00
N ARG A 174 0.02 -10.74 -12.14
CA ARG A 174 1.06 -10.68 -13.19
C ARG A 174 2.17 -11.70 -12.91
N GLY A 175 2.43 -12.58 -13.87
CA GLY A 175 3.44 -13.65 -13.74
C GLY A 175 2.88 -14.97 -13.16
N GLU A 176 1.78 -14.91 -12.41
CA GLU A 176 1.15 -16.08 -11.78
C GLU A 176 0.02 -16.70 -12.64
N MET A 177 -0.65 -15.89 -13.48
CA MET A 177 -1.81 -16.32 -14.27
C MET A 177 -1.73 -15.84 -15.72
N THR A 178 -2.43 -16.53 -16.63
CA THR A 178 -2.53 -16.07 -18.03
C THR A 178 -3.35 -14.79 -18.14
N GLN A 179 -3.03 -13.91 -19.08
CA GLN A 179 -3.74 -12.64 -19.29
C GLN A 179 -5.27 -12.82 -19.44
N GLN A 180 -5.69 -13.87 -20.16
CA GLN A 180 -7.09 -14.20 -20.35
C GLN A 180 -7.78 -14.52 -19.01
N LYS A 181 -7.15 -15.35 -18.18
CA LYS A 181 -7.71 -15.71 -16.86
C LYS A 181 -7.77 -14.49 -15.93
N ILE A 182 -6.76 -13.62 -15.95
CA ILE A 182 -6.77 -12.36 -15.19
C ILE A 182 -7.96 -11.50 -15.62
N LYS A 183 -8.17 -11.33 -16.93
CA LYS A 183 -9.29 -10.55 -17.46
C LYS A 183 -10.65 -11.11 -17.02
N GLU A 184 -10.82 -12.43 -17.07
CA GLU A 184 -12.05 -13.11 -16.62
C GLU A 184 -12.34 -12.91 -15.13
N LEU A 185 -11.31 -13.04 -14.28
CA LEU A 185 -11.43 -12.83 -12.83
C LEU A 185 -11.77 -11.37 -12.51
N LYS A 186 -11.08 -10.41 -13.15
CA LYS A 186 -11.35 -8.97 -12.98
C LYS A 186 -12.78 -8.61 -13.39
N GLN A 187 -13.24 -9.09 -14.54
CA GLN A 187 -14.62 -8.85 -15.01
C GLN A 187 -15.66 -9.45 -14.07
N SER A 188 -15.39 -10.65 -13.56
CA SER A 188 -16.32 -11.35 -12.65
C SER A 188 -16.38 -10.70 -11.28
N LEU A 189 -15.25 -10.16 -10.77
CA LEU A 189 -15.24 -9.48 -9.48
C LEU A 189 -16.01 -8.15 -9.58
N ASN A 190 -15.79 -7.40 -10.67
CA ASN A 190 -16.56 -6.20 -10.97
C ASN A 190 -18.07 -6.47 -11.04
N ARG A 191 -18.49 -7.59 -11.66
CA ARG A 191 -19.91 -7.97 -11.74
C ARG A 191 -20.55 -8.20 -10.37
N HIS A 192 -19.79 -8.76 -9.41
CA HIS A 192 -20.29 -9.03 -8.07
C HIS A 192 -19.99 -7.90 -7.06
N PHE A 193 -19.25 -6.88 -7.46
CA PHE A 193 -18.77 -5.86 -6.52
C PHE A 193 -19.90 -5.10 -5.84
N LYS A 194 -21.05 -4.94 -6.49
CA LYS A 194 -22.25 -4.36 -5.85
C LYS A 194 -22.59 -5.05 -4.52
N LEU A 195 -22.58 -6.37 -4.49
CA LEU A 195 -22.88 -7.16 -3.29
C LEU A 195 -21.82 -6.97 -2.19
N ILE A 196 -20.55 -6.92 -2.59
CA ILE A 196 -19.41 -6.69 -1.69
C ILE A 196 -19.50 -5.29 -1.08
N HIS A 197 -19.77 -4.28 -1.91
CA HIS A 197 -19.90 -2.89 -1.50
C HIS A 197 -21.07 -2.67 -0.53
N GLU A 198 -22.24 -3.26 -0.82
CA GLU A 198 -23.39 -3.22 0.09
C GLU A 198 -23.06 -3.85 1.45
N LEU A 199 -22.31 -4.97 1.47
CA LEU A 199 -21.85 -5.58 2.71
C LEU A 199 -20.88 -4.67 3.47
N CYS A 200 -19.90 -4.05 2.80
CA CYS A 200 -18.96 -3.12 3.42
C CYS A 200 -19.69 -1.93 4.06
N LEU A 201 -20.61 -1.29 3.33
CA LEU A 201 -21.38 -0.16 3.87
C LEU A 201 -22.27 -0.57 5.04
N TYR A 202 -22.91 -1.76 4.95
CA TYR A 202 -23.70 -2.29 6.05
C TYR A 202 -22.84 -2.44 7.31
N VAL A 203 -21.69 -3.12 7.21
CA VAL A 203 -20.78 -3.34 8.35
C VAL A 203 -20.31 -2.02 8.95
N LEU A 204 -19.86 -1.07 8.13
CA LEU A 204 -19.38 0.24 8.58
C LEU A 204 -20.48 1.09 9.23
N SER A 205 -21.75 0.83 8.92
CA SER A 205 -22.90 1.56 9.51
C SER A 205 -23.47 0.89 10.76
N ALA A 206 -23.43 -0.44 10.84
CA ALA A 206 -24.21 -1.21 11.82
C ALA A 206 -23.36 -1.90 12.89
N SER A 207 -22.13 -2.32 12.56
CA SER A 207 -21.30 -3.05 13.51
C SER A 207 -20.65 -2.13 14.55
N GLN A 208 -20.43 -2.66 15.75
CA GLN A 208 -19.63 -2.03 16.80
C GLN A 208 -18.35 -2.82 17.10
N ARG A 209 -18.11 -3.94 16.41
CA ARG A 209 -16.92 -4.77 16.60
C ARG A 209 -15.72 -4.15 15.88
N GLN A 210 -14.76 -3.69 16.68
CA GLN A 210 -13.56 -3.02 16.18
C GLN A 210 -12.79 -3.86 15.15
N ASP A 211 -12.58 -5.16 15.41
CA ASP A 211 -11.84 -6.03 14.49
C ASP A 211 -12.56 -6.21 13.13
N LEU A 212 -13.90 -6.31 13.14
CA LEU A 212 -14.70 -6.42 11.93
C LEU A 212 -14.63 -5.11 11.12
N ILE A 213 -14.78 -3.95 11.76
CA ILE A 213 -14.64 -2.65 11.10
C ILE A 213 -13.23 -2.50 10.49
N ARG A 214 -12.17 -2.89 11.23
CA ARG A 214 -10.79 -2.87 10.71
C ARG A 214 -10.61 -3.81 9.52
N ALA A 215 -11.16 -5.01 9.57
CA ALA A 215 -11.12 -5.96 8.45
C ALA A 215 -11.85 -5.38 7.22
N THR A 216 -13.00 -4.72 7.41
CA THR A 216 -13.74 -4.06 6.32
C THR A 216 -12.99 -2.87 5.73
N LEU A 217 -12.39 -2.01 6.55
CA LEU A 217 -11.55 -0.90 6.07
C LEU A 217 -10.31 -1.42 5.32
N SER A 218 -9.65 -2.46 5.82
CA SER A 218 -8.51 -3.07 5.13
C SER A 218 -8.92 -3.73 3.81
N ALA A 219 -10.12 -4.31 3.73
CA ALA A 219 -10.67 -4.83 2.49
C ALA A 219 -10.98 -3.70 1.50
N LEU A 220 -11.61 -2.61 1.96
CA LEU A 220 -11.86 -1.43 1.13
C LEU A 220 -10.57 -0.82 0.58
N HIS A 221 -9.50 -0.75 1.37
CA HIS A 221 -8.20 -0.27 0.92
C HIS A 221 -7.72 -1.03 -0.34
N ALA A 222 -7.88 -2.36 -0.37
CA ALA A 222 -7.53 -3.21 -1.52
C ALA A 222 -8.51 -3.08 -2.71
N TYR A 223 -9.65 -2.43 -2.55
CA TYR A 223 -10.67 -2.25 -3.59
C TYR A 223 -10.57 -0.90 -4.30
N LEU A 224 -10.23 0.16 -3.57
CA LEU A 224 -10.35 1.55 -4.01
C LEU A 224 -9.55 1.88 -5.28
N SER A 225 -8.48 1.13 -5.56
CA SER A 225 -7.63 1.33 -6.74
C SER A 225 -8.25 0.85 -8.07
N TRP A 226 -9.28 -0.01 -8.04
CA TRP A 226 -9.82 -0.63 -9.24
C TRP A 226 -11.34 -0.61 -9.39
N ILE A 227 -12.09 -0.27 -8.34
CA ILE A 227 -13.55 -0.27 -8.39
C ILE A 227 -14.11 0.90 -9.22
N PRO A 228 -15.32 0.76 -9.80
CA PRO A 228 -15.97 1.87 -10.47
C PRO A 228 -16.17 3.08 -9.55
N LEU A 229 -15.87 4.28 -10.06
CA LEU A 229 -15.84 5.53 -9.29
C LEU A 229 -17.16 5.92 -8.65
N GLY A 230 -18.29 5.51 -9.24
CA GLY A 230 -19.62 5.72 -8.65
C GLY A 230 -19.77 5.09 -7.25
N TYR A 231 -19.06 4.00 -6.94
CA TYR A 231 -19.04 3.44 -5.59
C TYR A 231 -18.32 4.33 -4.58
N ILE A 232 -17.40 5.18 -5.02
CA ILE A 232 -16.61 6.08 -4.16
C ILE A 232 -17.31 7.44 -4.03
N PHE A 233 -17.62 8.08 -5.17
CA PHE A 233 -18.05 9.47 -5.23
C PHE A 233 -19.57 9.67 -5.32
N GLU A 234 -20.32 8.64 -5.71
CA GLU A 234 -21.78 8.68 -5.85
C GLU A 234 -22.48 7.79 -4.80
N SER A 235 -21.74 7.39 -3.76
CA SER A 235 -22.23 6.64 -2.62
C SER A 235 -21.82 7.31 -1.30
N PRO A 236 -22.38 6.88 -0.15
CA PRO A 236 -21.96 7.38 1.16
C PRO A 236 -20.54 6.98 1.59
N LEU A 237 -19.80 6.22 0.78
CA LEU A 237 -18.50 5.65 1.17
C LEU A 237 -17.49 6.73 1.58
N LEU A 238 -17.29 7.76 0.74
CA LEU A 238 -16.33 8.82 1.03
C LEU A 238 -16.66 9.57 2.33
N GLU A 239 -17.94 9.88 2.55
CA GLU A 239 -18.41 10.52 3.78
C GLU A 239 -18.23 9.61 4.99
N THR A 240 -18.40 8.31 4.81
CA THR A 240 -18.19 7.30 5.85
C THR A 240 -16.72 7.20 6.23
N LEU A 241 -15.80 7.15 5.26
CA LEU A 241 -14.36 7.19 5.52
C LEU A 241 -13.98 8.43 6.32
N LEU A 242 -14.44 9.62 5.92
CA LEU A 242 -14.16 10.86 6.66
C LEU A 242 -14.71 10.84 8.09
N LYS A 243 -15.79 10.09 8.39
CA LYS A 243 -16.27 9.91 9.78
C LYS A 243 -15.38 8.99 10.62
N PHE A 244 -14.72 8.02 10.00
CA PHE A 244 -13.81 7.10 10.68
C PHE A 244 -12.41 7.68 10.91
N PHE A 245 -11.98 8.66 10.10
CA PHE A 245 -10.66 9.28 10.20
C PHE A 245 -10.30 9.81 11.61
N PRO A 246 -11.16 10.56 12.32
CA PRO A 246 -10.82 11.06 13.65
C PRO A 246 -10.75 9.99 14.73
N VAL A 247 -11.26 8.78 14.49
CA VAL A 247 -11.31 7.71 15.49
C VAL A 247 -9.96 6.98 15.56
N PRO A 248 -9.23 7.03 16.69
CA PRO A 248 -7.86 6.49 16.78
C PRO A 248 -7.71 5.04 16.31
N ALA A 249 -8.67 4.18 16.68
CA ALA A 249 -8.68 2.76 16.32
C ALA A 249 -8.75 2.48 14.80
N TYR A 250 -9.14 3.46 13.99
CA TYR A 250 -9.34 3.31 12.54
C TYR A 250 -8.53 4.30 11.70
N ARG A 251 -8.05 5.40 12.32
CA ARG A 251 -7.38 6.54 11.70
C ARG A 251 -6.39 6.15 10.60
N ASN A 252 -5.42 5.29 10.90
CA ASN A 252 -4.38 4.89 9.95
C ASN A 252 -4.95 4.15 8.73
N LEU A 253 -5.79 3.14 8.94
CA LEU A 253 -6.43 2.39 7.84
C LEU A 253 -7.34 3.29 7.01
N THR A 254 -8.07 4.20 7.65
CA THR A 254 -8.91 5.17 6.96
C THR A 254 -8.08 6.16 6.13
N LEU A 255 -6.95 6.62 6.66
CA LEU A 255 -6.04 7.51 5.93
C LEU A 255 -5.43 6.82 4.71
N GLN A 256 -5.09 5.53 4.82
CA GLN A 256 -4.67 4.72 3.67
C GLN A 256 -5.79 4.64 2.62
N CYS A 257 -7.04 4.41 3.02
CA CYS A 257 -8.18 4.46 2.10
C CYS A 257 -8.33 5.84 1.43
N LEU A 258 -8.24 6.93 2.19
CA LEU A 258 -8.32 8.29 1.65
C LEU A 258 -7.15 8.60 0.71
N THR A 259 -5.98 8.01 0.94
CA THR A 259 -4.81 8.13 0.06
C THR A 259 -5.05 7.46 -1.29
N GLU A 260 -5.65 6.26 -1.32
CA GLU A 260 -6.07 5.63 -2.58
C GLU A 260 -7.06 6.50 -3.33
N VAL A 261 -8.06 7.06 -2.64
CA VAL A 261 -9.03 7.98 -3.24
C VAL A 261 -8.34 9.24 -3.78
N ALA A 262 -7.37 9.78 -3.05
CA ALA A 262 -6.59 10.95 -3.45
C ALA A 262 -5.65 10.70 -4.64
N ALA A 263 -5.30 9.45 -4.93
CA ALA A 263 -4.46 9.06 -6.06
C ALA A 263 -5.27 8.84 -7.36
N LEU A 264 -6.60 8.78 -7.27
CA LEU A 264 -7.49 8.62 -8.42
C LEU A 264 -7.50 9.88 -9.29
N ASN A 265 -7.19 9.78 -10.58
CA ASN A 265 -7.19 10.92 -11.50
C ASN A 265 -8.07 10.66 -12.73
N PHE A 266 -9.15 11.43 -12.86
CA PHE A 266 -10.15 11.30 -13.93
C PHE A 266 -10.56 12.65 -14.53
N GLY A 267 -9.61 13.59 -14.57
CA GLY A 267 -9.88 14.97 -14.99
C GLY A 267 -10.82 15.69 -14.02
N ASP A 268 -11.60 16.65 -14.53
CA ASP A 268 -12.32 17.60 -13.69
C ASP A 268 -13.66 17.09 -13.11
N PHE A 269 -14.08 15.87 -13.46
CA PHE A 269 -15.44 15.38 -13.21
C PHE A 269 -15.80 15.33 -11.71
N TYR A 270 -14.83 14.98 -10.85
CA TYR A 270 -15.03 14.85 -9.41
C TYR A 270 -14.33 15.95 -8.59
N ASN A 271 -13.97 17.08 -9.21
CA ASN A 271 -13.27 18.19 -8.54
C ASN A 271 -14.00 18.68 -7.29
N VAL A 272 -15.33 18.77 -7.33
CA VAL A 272 -16.15 19.19 -6.17
C VAL A 272 -16.00 18.22 -5.00
N GLN A 273 -15.95 16.91 -5.29
CA GLN A 273 -15.78 15.86 -4.29
C GLN A 273 -14.37 15.89 -3.69
N TYR A 274 -13.33 16.13 -4.49
CA TYR A 274 -11.96 16.30 -3.99
C TYR A 274 -11.82 17.52 -3.07
N VAL A 275 -12.40 18.66 -3.44
CA VAL A 275 -12.42 19.87 -2.59
C VAL A 275 -13.16 19.60 -1.28
N LYS A 276 -14.34 18.95 -1.35
CA LYS A 276 -15.12 18.59 -0.15
C LYS A 276 -14.34 17.62 0.76
N MET A 277 -13.73 16.59 0.19
CA MET A 277 -12.90 15.63 0.93
C MET A 277 -11.75 16.34 1.64
N TYR A 278 -10.97 17.12 0.90
CA TYR A 278 -9.79 17.82 1.44
C TYR A 278 -10.18 18.82 2.52
N THR A 279 -11.28 19.56 2.33
CA THR A 279 -11.78 20.53 3.32
C THR A 279 -12.13 19.86 4.65
N ILE A 280 -12.90 18.77 4.60
CA ILE A 280 -13.29 18.02 5.80
C ILE A 280 -12.06 17.38 6.45
N PHE A 281 -11.18 16.79 5.64
CA PHE A 281 -9.94 16.15 6.09
C PHE A 281 -9.04 17.13 6.85
N ILE A 282 -8.74 18.31 6.28
CA ILE A 282 -7.90 19.31 6.95
C ILE A 282 -8.53 19.77 8.27
N GLY A 283 -9.84 20.03 8.29
CA GLY A 283 -10.53 20.44 9.52
C GLY A 283 -10.43 19.38 10.63
N GLN A 284 -10.55 18.10 10.28
CA GLN A 284 -10.35 17.00 11.24
C GLN A 284 -8.89 16.82 11.63
N LEU A 285 -7.96 16.95 10.68
CA LEU A 285 -6.53 16.84 10.93
C LEU A 285 -6.06 17.91 11.92
N GLN A 286 -6.51 19.15 11.79
CA GLN A 286 -6.16 20.24 12.72
C GLN A 286 -6.63 19.98 14.16
N ALA A 287 -7.70 19.21 14.35
CA ALA A 287 -8.14 18.78 15.67
C ALA A 287 -7.29 17.62 16.23
N ILE A 288 -6.82 16.73 15.37
CA ILE A 288 -6.02 15.55 15.74
C ILE A 288 -4.54 15.92 15.97
N LEU A 289 -3.99 16.76 15.10
CA LEU A 289 -2.61 17.20 15.06
C LEU A 289 -2.60 18.72 14.89
N PRO A 290 -2.69 19.50 15.99
CA PRO A 290 -2.74 20.96 15.93
C PRO A 290 -1.58 21.56 15.12
N PRO A 291 -1.78 22.62 14.33
CA PRO A 291 -0.73 23.24 13.52
C PRO A 291 0.50 23.73 14.31
N SER A 292 0.36 23.94 15.62
CA SER A 292 1.47 24.32 16.52
C SER A 292 2.33 23.14 16.98
N THR A 293 1.99 21.91 16.60
CA THR A 293 2.72 20.71 17.03
C THR A 293 4.09 20.65 16.37
N ASN A 294 5.13 20.40 17.16
CA ASN A 294 6.45 20.07 16.63
C ASN A 294 6.43 18.61 16.12
N ILE A 295 6.12 18.43 14.83
CA ILE A 295 5.98 17.10 14.21
C ILE A 295 7.26 16.26 14.33
N PRO A 296 8.47 16.78 14.05
CA PRO A 296 9.72 16.02 14.24
C PRO A 296 9.90 15.46 15.66
N ASP A 297 9.62 16.26 16.69
CA ASP A 297 9.70 15.83 18.09
C ASP A 297 8.61 14.82 18.45
N ALA A 298 7.37 15.06 18.00
CA ALA A 298 6.25 14.15 18.21
C ALA A 298 6.48 12.79 17.52
N TYR A 299 7.12 12.77 16.35
CA TYR A 299 7.47 11.54 15.64
C TYR A 299 8.54 10.74 16.39
N SER A 300 9.60 11.42 16.83
CA SER A 300 10.75 10.79 17.52
C SER A 300 10.36 10.16 18.85
N ASN A 301 9.36 10.74 19.53
CA ASN A 301 8.86 10.25 20.82
C ASN A 301 7.52 9.48 20.72
N GLY A 302 7.00 9.32 19.51
CA GLY A 302 5.70 8.69 19.25
C GLY A 302 5.76 7.16 19.25
N SER A 303 4.58 6.55 19.42
CA SER A 303 4.38 5.11 19.21
C SER A 303 4.46 4.72 17.73
N ASP A 304 4.61 3.42 17.44
CA ASP A 304 4.58 2.89 16.06
C ASP A 304 3.31 3.33 15.30
N GLU A 305 2.16 3.43 15.97
CA GLU A 305 0.91 3.88 15.34
C GLU A 305 0.93 5.39 15.01
N GLU A 306 1.58 6.21 15.82
CA GLU A 306 1.73 7.65 15.59
C GLU A 306 2.78 7.94 14.50
N GLN A 307 3.88 7.19 14.48
CA GLN A 307 4.86 7.25 13.40
C GLN A 307 4.24 6.82 12.07
N ALA A 308 3.49 5.71 12.07
CA ALA A 308 2.72 5.28 10.90
C ALA A 308 1.70 6.34 10.46
N PHE A 309 1.09 7.07 11.40
CA PHE A 309 0.17 8.16 11.08
C PHE A 309 0.86 9.30 10.34
N ILE A 310 2.04 9.74 10.79
CA ILE A 310 2.82 10.77 10.09
C ILE A 310 3.29 10.30 8.71
N GLN A 311 3.73 9.05 8.58
CA GLN A 311 4.06 8.43 7.29
C GLN A 311 2.85 8.42 6.34
N ASN A 312 1.69 7.99 6.82
CA ASN A 312 0.45 7.98 6.03
C ASN A 312 -0.01 9.41 5.65
N LEU A 313 0.25 10.42 6.48
CA LEU A 313 -0.03 11.82 6.14
C LEU A 313 0.86 12.31 5.00
N ALA A 314 2.16 11.97 5.02
CA ALA A 314 3.06 12.26 3.92
C ALA A 314 2.51 11.70 2.61
N LEU A 315 2.18 10.40 2.60
CA LEU A 315 1.62 9.70 1.44
C LEU A 315 0.29 10.32 0.96
N PHE A 316 -0.61 10.68 1.87
CA PHE A 316 -1.86 11.35 1.53
C PHE A 316 -1.60 12.69 0.84
N PHE A 317 -0.79 13.57 1.45
CA PHE A 317 -0.52 14.90 0.92
C PHE A 317 0.17 14.85 -0.44
N THR A 318 1.23 14.05 -0.56
CA THR A 318 1.96 13.93 -1.83
C THR A 318 1.09 13.35 -2.94
N SER A 319 0.24 12.36 -2.62
CA SER A 319 -0.69 11.77 -3.60
C SER A 319 -1.76 12.76 -4.02
N PHE A 320 -2.43 13.41 -3.05
CA PHE A 320 -3.49 14.38 -3.33
C PHE A 320 -2.96 15.55 -4.14
N PHE A 321 -1.85 16.16 -3.71
CA PHE A 321 -1.33 17.35 -4.37
C PHE A 321 -0.78 17.04 -5.77
N LYS A 322 -0.16 15.88 -5.98
CA LYS A 322 0.35 15.47 -7.29
C LYS A 322 -0.73 15.52 -8.38
N PHE A 323 -1.97 15.15 -8.05
CA PHE A 323 -3.06 15.09 -9.03
C PHE A 323 -4.05 16.25 -8.93
N HIS A 324 -4.23 16.84 -7.75
CA HIS A 324 -5.37 17.72 -7.47
C HIS A 324 -5.00 19.09 -6.90
N ILE A 325 -3.71 19.45 -6.78
CA ILE A 325 -3.32 20.73 -6.16
C ILE A 325 -3.98 21.94 -6.83
N ARG A 326 -4.10 21.94 -8.16
CA ARG A 326 -4.73 23.04 -8.92
C ARG A 326 -6.19 23.26 -8.58
N VAL A 327 -6.91 22.21 -8.18
CA VAL A 327 -8.32 22.31 -7.79
C VAL A 327 -8.47 23.13 -6.50
N LEU A 328 -7.43 23.13 -5.66
CA LEU A 328 -7.38 23.90 -4.42
C LEU A 328 -6.95 25.37 -4.60
N GLU A 329 -6.59 25.79 -5.81
CA GLU A 329 -6.17 27.16 -6.13
C GLU A 329 -7.37 28.08 -6.50
N SER A 330 -8.59 27.63 -6.23
CA SER A 330 -9.83 28.22 -6.78
C SER A 330 -10.36 29.43 -6.02
N THR A 331 -10.59 29.32 -4.71
CA THR A 331 -11.12 30.40 -3.87
C THR A 331 -10.18 30.71 -2.69
N PRO A 332 -10.17 31.94 -2.15
CA PRO A 332 -9.28 32.29 -1.03
C PRO A 332 -9.43 31.37 0.19
N GLU A 333 -10.63 30.89 0.47
CA GLU A 333 -10.93 29.96 1.57
C GLU A 333 -10.26 28.60 1.34
N ILE A 334 -10.35 28.05 0.13
CA ILE A 334 -9.72 26.77 -0.20
C ILE A 334 -8.19 26.91 -0.29
N VAL A 335 -7.70 28.05 -0.79
CA VAL A 335 -6.27 28.36 -0.82
C VAL A 335 -5.68 28.39 0.60
N ALA A 336 -6.41 28.92 1.59
CA ALA A 336 -5.94 28.87 2.99
C ALA A 336 -5.76 27.42 3.49
N LEU A 337 -6.66 26.50 3.10
CA LEU A 337 -6.55 25.08 3.45
C LEU A 337 -5.42 24.38 2.69
N LEU A 338 -5.20 24.74 1.42
CA LEU A 338 -4.03 24.29 0.65
C LEU A 338 -2.73 24.67 1.36
N LEU A 339 -2.58 25.94 1.72
CA LEU A 339 -1.38 26.44 2.42
C LEU A 339 -1.21 25.74 3.77
N SER A 340 -2.28 25.45 4.51
CA SER A 340 -2.21 24.66 5.74
C SER A 340 -1.70 23.24 5.49
N GLY A 341 -2.11 22.57 4.41
CA GLY A 341 -1.62 21.23 4.09
C GLY A 341 -0.17 21.21 3.63
N LEU A 342 0.26 22.21 2.86
CA LEU A 342 1.68 22.39 2.50
C LEU A 342 2.53 22.63 3.74
N GLU A 343 2.03 23.39 4.73
CA GLU A 343 2.71 23.58 6.01
C GLU A 343 2.89 22.25 6.77
N TYR A 344 1.84 21.39 6.82
CA TYR A 344 1.99 20.04 7.38
C TYR A 344 3.07 19.25 6.63
N LEU A 345 3.05 19.24 5.30
CA LEU A 345 4.03 18.48 4.51
C LEU A 345 5.46 18.99 4.72
N ILE A 346 5.67 20.31 4.83
CA ILE A 346 6.98 20.90 5.15
C ILE A 346 7.45 20.43 6.54
N ASN A 347 6.59 20.50 7.56
CA ASN A 347 6.93 20.06 8.91
C ASN A 347 7.19 18.55 9.00
N ILE A 348 6.43 17.74 8.25
CA ILE A 348 6.68 16.30 8.10
C ILE A 348 8.04 16.04 7.43
N SER A 349 8.44 16.89 6.48
CA SER A 349 9.73 16.74 5.80
C SER A 349 10.95 17.01 6.71
N TYR A 350 10.75 17.57 7.92
CA TYR A 350 11.79 17.71 8.93
C TYR A 350 11.94 16.48 9.84
N VAL A 351 11.06 15.48 9.71
CA VAL A 351 11.16 14.22 10.47
C VAL A 351 12.45 13.50 10.10
N ASP A 352 13.13 12.96 11.11
CA ASP A 352 14.37 12.21 10.93
C ASP A 352 14.12 10.74 10.54
N ASP A 353 13.38 10.55 9.45
CA ASP A 353 13.12 9.26 8.80
C ASP A 353 13.44 9.40 7.31
N THR A 354 14.33 8.53 6.82
CA THR A 354 14.84 8.62 5.45
C THR A 354 13.76 8.33 4.42
N GLU A 355 12.86 7.38 4.69
CA GLU A 355 11.82 6.98 3.75
C GLU A 355 10.69 8.02 3.69
N VAL A 356 10.30 8.60 4.84
CA VAL A 356 9.38 9.75 4.88
C VAL A 356 9.95 10.92 4.09
N PHE A 357 11.24 11.23 4.29
CA PHE A 357 11.88 12.33 3.60
C PHE A 357 11.97 12.10 2.09
N LYS A 358 12.31 10.90 1.62
CA LYS A 358 12.33 10.53 0.20
C LYS A 358 10.98 10.79 -0.46
N VAL A 359 9.88 10.31 0.13
CA VAL A 359 8.51 10.53 -0.37
C VAL A 359 8.19 12.02 -0.50
N CYS A 360 8.52 12.82 0.51
CA CYS A 360 8.28 14.25 0.48
C CYS A 360 9.16 14.96 -0.55
N LEU A 361 10.45 14.60 -0.62
CA LEU A 361 11.43 15.19 -1.52
C LEU A 361 11.06 14.97 -3.00
N ASP A 362 10.61 13.77 -3.35
CA ASP A 362 10.14 13.46 -4.71
C ASP A 362 8.98 14.37 -5.12
N TYR A 363 8.02 14.58 -4.22
CA TYR A 363 6.91 15.51 -4.46
C TYR A 363 7.40 16.97 -4.56
N TRP A 364 8.26 17.41 -3.66
CA TRP A 364 8.78 18.78 -3.68
C TRP A 364 9.55 19.08 -4.96
N ASN A 365 10.40 18.15 -5.40
CA ASN A 365 11.11 18.26 -6.66
C ASN A 365 10.14 18.42 -7.84
N SER A 366 9.10 17.57 -7.91
CA SER A 366 8.07 17.64 -8.94
C SER A 366 7.31 18.98 -8.94
N LEU A 367 6.90 19.47 -7.77
CA LEU A 367 6.15 20.73 -7.66
C LEU A 367 7.02 21.93 -8.06
N VAL A 368 8.25 21.99 -7.55
CA VAL A 368 9.17 23.10 -7.83
C VAL A 368 9.52 23.12 -9.32
N LEU A 369 9.76 21.96 -9.94
CA LEU A 369 9.98 21.86 -11.38
C LEU A 369 8.78 22.39 -12.17
N GLU A 370 7.54 22.02 -11.80
CA GLU A 370 6.33 22.53 -12.45
C GLU A 370 6.24 24.07 -12.37
N LEU A 371 6.52 24.65 -11.19
CA LEU A 371 6.50 26.09 -10.98
C LEU A 371 7.61 26.80 -11.77
N PHE A 372 8.81 26.20 -11.84
CA PHE A 372 9.94 26.71 -12.60
C PHE A 372 9.65 26.72 -14.11
N GLU A 373 9.15 25.60 -14.67
CA GLU A 373 8.80 25.51 -16.08
C GLU A 373 7.69 26.51 -16.46
N ALA A 374 6.66 26.66 -15.63
CA ALA A 374 5.61 27.64 -15.84
C ALA A 374 6.16 29.08 -15.91
N HIS A 375 7.13 29.41 -15.06
CA HIS A 375 7.79 30.72 -15.05
C HIS A 375 8.65 30.95 -16.29
N HIS A 376 9.45 29.96 -16.68
CA HIS A 376 10.33 30.07 -17.84
C HIS A 376 9.56 30.22 -19.16
N HIS A 377 8.44 29.51 -19.30
CA HIS A 377 7.55 29.65 -20.45
C HIS A 377 6.88 31.04 -20.53
N SER A 378 6.60 31.69 -19.39
CA SER A 378 6.04 33.06 -19.38
C SER A 378 7.07 34.14 -19.74
N ASN A 379 8.34 33.96 -19.38
CA ASN A 379 9.38 34.97 -19.60
C ASN A 379 9.96 34.96 -21.03
N ASN A 380 9.73 33.90 -21.82
CA ASN A 380 10.26 33.81 -23.19
C ASN A 380 9.24 33.30 -24.23
N PRO A 381 8.16 34.05 -24.53
CA PRO A 381 7.13 33.63 -25.49
C PRO A 381 7.66 33.41 -26.91
N ALA A 382 8.77 34.07 -27.27
CA ALA A 382 9.34 34.06 -28.61
C ALA A 382 10.05 32.74 -28.97
N ALA A 383 10.55 31.99 -27.98
CA ALA A 383 11.27 30.73 -28.22
C ALA A 383 10.33 29.59 -28.67
N ASN A 384 9.09 29.55 -28.20
CA ASN A 384 8.12 28.49 -28.55
C ASN A 384 7.48 28.67 -29.93
N ALA A 385 7.35 29.90 -30.44
CA ALA A 385 6.83 30.14 -31.78
C ALA A 385 7.74 29.54 -32.89
N ASN A 386 9.05 29.44 -32.63
CA ASN A 386 10.01 28.85 -33.56
C ASN A 386 10.07 27.33 -33.53
N MET A 387 9.54 26.66 -32.50
CA MET A 387 9.57 25.19 -32.35
C MET A 387 8.41 24.46 -33.05
N MET A 388 7.27 25.12 -33.28
CA MET A 388 6.12 24.51 -33.97
C MET A 388 5.98 24.91 -35.45
N GLY A 389 6.89 25.72 -36.00
CA GLY A 389 6.84 26.15 -37.41
C GLY A 389 5.58 26.94 -37.80
N LEU A 390 4.75 27.33 -36.84
CA LEU A 390 3.50 28.06 -37.05
C LEU A 390 3.73 29.55 -36.82
N GLN A 391 3.87 30.30 -37.91
CA GLN A 391 3.71 31.75 -37.90
C GLN A 391 2.24 32.09 -37.61
N ILE A 392 1.86 32.12 -36.34
CA ILE A 392 0.57 32.70 -35.92
C ILE A 392 0.75 34.22 -35.79
N PRO A 393 -0.08 35.06 -36.43
CA PRO A 393 -0.03 36.50 -36.22
C PRO A 393 -0.33 36.83 -34.75
N PHE A 394 0.55 37.63 -34.13
CA PHE A 394 0.39 38.12 -32.76
C PHE A 394 -0.95 38.89 -32.61
N MET A 395 -1.91 38.31 -31.91
CA MET A 395 -3.13 38.99 -31.46
C MET A 395 -2.86 39.65 -30.09
N PRO A 396 -2.94 40.98 -29.96
CA PRO A 396 -2.75 41.66 -28.69
C PRO A 396 -3.92 41.33 -27.73
N GLY A 397 -3.63 40.78 -26.55
CA GLY A 397 -4.62 40.57 -25.48
C GLY A 397 -4.73 39.15 -24.90
N MET A 398 -4.29 38.10 -25.62
CA MET A 398 -4.27 36.73 -25.06
C MET A 398 -3.02 36.42 -24.21
N VAL A 399 -1.91 37.14 -24.47
CA VAL A 399 -0.63 36.93 -23.78
C VAL A 399 -0.65 37.49 -22.35
N ASP A 400 -1.41 38.57 -22.10
CA ASP A 400 -1.54 39.21 -20.77
C ASP A 400 -2.27 38.31 -19.74
N GLY A 401 -3.24 37.50 -20.18
CA GLY A 401 -4.02 36.63 -19.29
C GLY A 401 -3.22 35.45 -18.73
N LEU A 402 -2.39 34.83 -19.56
CA LEU A 402 -1.51 33.71 -19.16
C LEU A 402 -0.37 34.20 -18.24
N GLY A 403 0.26 35.33 -18.55
CA GLY A 403 1.29 35.93 -17.69
C GLY A 403 0.75 36.31 -16.31
N SER A 404 -0.46 36.87 -16.24
CA SER A 404 -1.14 37.22 -14.98
C SER A 404 -1.41 35.99 -14.09
N GLN A 405 -1.88 34.89 -14.68
CA GLN A 405 -2.14 33.64 -13.94
C GLN A 405 -0.86 33.00 -13.39
N VAL A 406 0.23 32.98 -14.16
CA VAL A 406 1.54 32.47 -13.70
C VAL A 406 2.07 33.31 -12.53
N MET A 407 1.95 34.64 -12.61
CA MET A 407 2.37 35.54 -11.53
C MET A 407 1.54 35.36 -10.26
N GLN A 408 0.22 35.16 -10.37
CA GLN A 408 -0.64 34.86 -9.23
C GLN A 408 -0.28 33.54 -8.56
N ARG A 409 -0.03 32.48 -9.34
CA ARG A 409 0.37 31.18 -8.81
C ARG A 409 1.73 31.24 -8.12
N ARG A 410 2.70 31.98 -8.67
CA ARG A 410 4.00 32.23 -8.02
C ARG A 410 3.83 32.93 -6.67
N GLN A 411 2.98 33.96 -6.60
CA GLN A 411 2.73 34.69 -5.36
C GLN A 411 2.06 33.79 -4.30
N LEU A 412 1.15 32.91 -4.72
CA LEU A 412 0.48 31.94 -3.83
C LEU A 412 1.50 31.02 -3.13
N TYR A 413 2.48 30.50 -3.87
CA TYR A 413 3.48 29.56 -3.33
C TYR A 413 4.71 30.21 -2.70
N SER A 414 4.83 31.54 -2.73
CA SER A 414 6.05 32.26 -2.29
C SER A 414 6.51 31.87 -0.88
N ASN A 415 5.61 31.86 0.11
CA ASN A 415 5.94 31.52 1.49
C ASN A 415 6.31 30.02 1.68
N PRO A 416 5.49 29.05 1.20
CA PRO A 416 5.90 27.63 1.20
C PRO A 416 7.27 27.38 0.55
N MET A 417 7.56 28.02 -0.58
CA MET A 417 8.84 27.87 -1.28
C MET A 417 10.02 28.44 -0.48
N SER A 418 9.85 29.54 0.24
CA SER A 418 10.89 30.09 1.13
C SER A 418 11.22 29.11 2.27
N LYS A 419 10.19 28.54 2.91
CA LYS A 419 10.40 27.50 3.93
C LYS A 419 11.05 26.25 3.37
N LEU A 420 10.68 25.86 2.14
CA LEU A 420 11.27 24.71 1.44
C LEU A 420 12.76 24.95 1.12
N ARG A 421 13.17 26.17 0.78
CA ARG A 421 14.61 26.52 0.65
C ARG A 421 15.34 26.29 1.96
N GLY A 422 14.79 26.79 3.06
CA GLY A 422 15.33 26.55 4.40
C GLY A 422 15.48 25.05 4.70
N LEU A 423 14.47 24.24 4.36
CA LEU A 423 14.54 22.78 4.50
C LEU A 423 15.68 22.17 3.67
N MET A 424 15.77 22.51 2.38
CA MET A 424 16.80 21.96 1.49
C MET A 424 18.22 22.30 1.97
N ILE A 425 18.43 23.52 2.47
CA ILE A 425 19.72 23.96 3.01
C ILE A 425 20.04 23.24 4.33
N ASN A 426 19.08 23.17 5.26
CA ASN A 426 19.28 22.58 6.58
C ASN A 426 19.47 21.07 6.55
N ARG A 427 18.81 20.37 5.63
CA ARG A 427 18.82 18.90 5.53
C ARG A 427 19.70 18.37 4.40
N MET A 428 20.46 19.24 3.72
CA MET A 428 21.24 18.87 2.53
C MET A 428 22.08 17.62 2.82
N ALA A 429 21.82 16.56 2.06
CA ALA A 429 22.62 15.35 2.13
C ALA A 429 24.07 15.68 1.76
N LYS A 430 25.04 14.93 2.30
CA LYS A 430 26.44 15.17 1.97
C LYS A 430 26.70 14.85 0.49
N PRO A 431 27.50 15.67 -0.21
CA PRO A 431 27.96 15.35 -1.56
C PRO A 431 28.88 14.12 -1.55
N GLU A 432 29.20 13.59 -2.74
CA GLU A 432 30.12 12.45 -2.92
C GLU A 432 31.38 12.56 -2.03
N GLU A 433 31.56 11.62 -1.10
CA GLU A 433 32.79 11.52 -0.31
C GLU A 433 33.82 10.70 -1.11
N VAL A 434 35.00 11.28 -1.35
CA VAL A 434 36.16 10.57 -1.91
C VAL A 434 36.87 9.86 -0.76
N LEU A 435 36.77 8.53 -0.71
CA LEU A 435 37.49 7.73 0.27
C LEU A 435 38.93 7.50 -0.23
N ILE A 436 39.89 7.65 0.67
CA ILE A 436 41.28 7.30 0.42
C ILE A 436 41.48 5.91 1.03
N VAL A 437 41.68 4.91 0.18
CA VAL A 437 41.76 3.50 0.57
C VAL A 437 43.09 2.93 0.08
N GLU A 438 43.69 2.03 0.86
CA GLU A 438 44.87 1.30 0.42
C GLU A 438 44.39 0.06 -0.37
N ASP A 439 44.81 -0.07 -1.63
CA ASP A 439 44.46 -1.22 -2.47
C ASP A 439 45.20 -2.50 -2.04
N GLU A 440 44.84 -3.64 -2.62
CA GLU A 440 45.47 -4.95 -2.32
C GLU A 440 46.99 -4.98 -2.60
N ASN A 441 47.52 -3.98 -3.32
CA ASN A 441 48.94 -3.85 -3.64
C ASN A 441 49.66 -2.85 -2.73
N GLY A 442 48.99 -2.29 -1.72
CA GLY A 442 49.55 -1.29 -0.80
C GLY A 442 49.58 0.13 -1.38
N ASN A 443 48.89 0.40 -2.49
CA ASN A 443 48.82 1.74 -3.06
C ASN A 443 47.64 2.52 -2.49
N ILE A 444 47.88 3.79 -2.20
CA ILE A 444 46.83 4.71 -1.79
C ILE A 444 46.01 5.11 -3.04
N VAL A 445 44.79 4.60 -3.15
CA VAL A 445 43.83 4.88 -4.23
C VAL A 445 42.66 5.71 -3.71
N ARG A 446 42.13 6.57 -4.59
CA ARG A 446 40.88 7.29 -4.34
C ARG A 446 39.72 6.43 -4.81
N GLU A 447 38.93 5.93 -3.88
CA GLU A 447 37.70 5.20 -4.19
C GLU A 447 36.51 6.14 -4.02
N THR A 448 35.84 6.43 -5.14
CA THR A 448 34.54 7.11 -5.13
C THR A 448 33.47 6.08 -4.84
N MET A 449 32.65 6.28 -3.80
CA MET A 449 31.46 5.46 -3.59
C MET A 449 30.51 5.68 -4.78
N LYS A 450 30.35 4.67 -5.63
CA LYS A 450 29.43 4.71 -6.78
C LYS A 450 28.02 4.31 -6.32
N ASP A 451 27.03 5.13 -6.67
CA ASP A 451 25.58 4.88 -6.52
C ASP A 451 25.13 4.29 -5.18
N ASN A 452 25.00 5.15 -4.16
CA ASN A 452 24.26 4.85 -2.93
C ASN A 452 23.03 5.77 -2.83
N ASP A 453 21.98 5.34 -2.13
CA ASP A 453 20.73 6.07 -1.89
C ASP A 453 20.96 7.52 -1.43
N VAL A 454 21.98 7.74 -0.59
CA VAL A 454 22.36 9.08 -0.10
C VAL A 454 22.78 10.01 -1.24
N LEU A 455 23.46 9.47 -2.25
CA LEU A 455 23.89 10.25 -3.42
C LEU A 455 22.70 10.60 -4.32
N VAL A 456 21.75 9.69 -4.49
CA VAL A 456 20.50 9.95 -5.23
C VAL A 456 19.71 11.06 -4.52
N GLN A 457 19.55 10.95 -3.21
CA GLN A 457 18.92 11.98 -2.39
C GLN A 457 19.63 13.33 -2.55
N TYR A 458 20.96 13.38 -2.45
CA TYR A 458 21.73 14.61 -2.66
C TYR A 458 21.47 15.22 -4.05
N LYS A 459 21.46 14.41 -5.11
CA LYS A 459 21.19 14.88 -6.48
C LYS A 459 19.81 15.53 -6.58
N ILE A 460 18.76 14.90 -6.03
CA ILE A 460 17.39 15.43 -6.04
C ILE A 460 17.28 16.69 -5.18
N MET A 461 17.89 16.73 -4.00
CA MET A 461 17.90 17.91 -3.14
C MET A 461 18.60 19.10 -3.81
N ARG A 462 19.77 18.85 -4.41
CA ARG A 462 20.53 19.86 -5.15
C ARG A 462 19.72 20.39 -6.33
N GLU A 463 19.13 19.52 -7.13
CA GLU A 463 18.28 19.92 -8.25
C GLU A 463 17.09 20.77 -7.79
N THR A 464 16.39 20.33 -6.75
CA THR A 464 15.26 21.06 -6.16
C THR A 464 15.68 22.46 -5.70
N LEU A 465 16.83 22.56 -5.03
CA LEU A 465 17.35 23.84 -4.56
C LEU A 465 17.81 24.75 -5.71
N ILE A 466 18.34 24.19 -6.80
CA ILE A 466 18.66 24.96 -8.01
C ILE A 466 17.38 25.58 -8.58
N TYR A 467 16.30 24.82 -8.76
CA TYR A 467 15.04 25.38 -9.26
C TYR A 467 14.46 26.45 -8.31
N LEU A 468 14.50 26.21 -7.00
CA LEU A 468 14.10 27.21 -6.01
C LEU A 468 14.93 28.50 -6.10
N SER A 469 16.24 28.39 -6.34
CA SER A 469 17.14 29.54 -6.48
C SER A 469 16.81 30.35 -7.74
N HIS A 470 16.42 29.70 -8.83
CA HIS A 470 15.95 30.41 -10.02
C HIS A 470 14.60 31.09 -9.82
N LEU A 471 13.71 30.52 -9.00
CA LEU A 471 12.42 31.11 -8.68
C LEU A 471 12.53 32.35 -7.79
N ASP A 472 13.52 32.40 -6.90
CA ASP A 472 13.83 33.56 -6.05
C ASP A 472 15.27 33.47 -5.50
N HIS A 473 16.19 34.16 -6.17
CA HIS A 473 17.61 34.16 -5.80
C HIS A 473 17.85 34.91 -4.49
N ASP A 474 17.23 36.08 -4.33
CA ASP A 474 17.39 36.94 -3.16
C ASP A 474 16.90 36.27 -1.88
N ASP A 475 15.78 35.54 -1.94
CA ASP A 475 15.29 34.76 -0.80
C ASP A 475 16.26 33.62 -0.45
N THR A 476 16.87 32.98 -1.45
CA THR A 476 17.86 31.91 -1.24
C THR A 476 19.10 32.43 -0.52
N GLU A 477 19.64 33.59 -0.94
CA GLU A 477 20.80 34.21 -0.29
C GLU A 477 20.52 34.58 1.18
N LYS A 478 19.28 35.00 1.48
CA LYS A 478 18.85 35.39 2.83
C LYS A 478 18.60 34.20 3.77
N GLN A 479 18.46 32.97 3.26
CA GLN A 479 18.29 31.81 4.11
C GLN A 479 19.55 31.57 4.98
N PRO A 480 19.42 31.08 6.23
CA PRO A 480 20.56 30.67 7.03
C PRO A 480 21.40 29.61 6.30
N GLY A 481 22.65 29.93 5.97
CA GLY A 481 23.54 29.07 5.18
C GLY A 481 23.42 29.19 3.65
N GLY A 482 22.48 30.00 3.15
CA GLY A 482 22.18 30.14 1.72
C GLY A 482 23.32 30.70 0.87
N ALA A 483 24.10 31.65 1.40
CA ALA A 483 25.26 32.23 0.72
C ALA A 483 26.38 31.21 0.41
N GLY A 484 26.41 30.05 1.09
CA GLY A 484 27.38 28.98 0.82
C GLY A 484 26.91 27.95 -0.21
N VAL A 485 25.67 28.05 -0.68
CA VAL A 485 25.04 27.07 -1.60
C VAL A 485 24.82 27.64 -3.00
N LEU A 486 24.78 28.97 -3.13
CA LEU A 486 24.86 29.71 -4.39
C LEU A 486 26.31 29.73 -4.91
#